data_AF-A0A1N7QM64-F1
#
_entry.id   AF-A0A1N7QM64-F1
#
_cell.length_a   1.000
_cell.length_b   1.000
_cell.length_c   1.000
_cell.angle_alpha   90.00
_cell.angle_beta   90.00
_cell.angle_gamma   90.00
#
_symmetry.space_group_name_H-M   'P 1'
#
loop_
_entity.id
_entity.type
_entity.pdbx_description
1 polymer ?
#
loop_
_entity_poly.entity_id
_entity_poly.type
_entity_poly.pdbx_seq_one_letter_code
_entity_poly.pdbx_strand_id
1 'polypeptide(L)'
;MKLRLICIFLTISFISNAQISRKLKDKVEIIDKKFFDIILQTYDNKSYEELYTLYSEISKTATNDELFYLALNGNTFIRHNAAFSLLYKKDKRIIDLYKYYSKFPMQYEIKMSCIIAQQDMALSIRGYILAELRNHEEYKIISKKSNQSKDFYTTEEINYYEKLDINFFKDCIDEFEIIDETYIPERLEIYKIINENWKDGKLQFPNNY
;
A
#
# COMPACT_ATOMS: atom_id res chain seq x y z
N MET A 1 -9.53 -41.96 -19.73
CA MET A 1 -8.58 -40.92 -20.22
C MET A 1 -9.25 -39.64 -20.72
N LYS A 2 -10.41 -39.69 -21.41
CA LYS A 2 -11.09 -38.48 -21.93
C LYS A 2 -11.55 -37.48 -20.85
N LEU A 3 -11.98 -37.94 -19.66
CA LEU A 3 -12.40 -37.06 -18.56
C LEU A 3 -11.23 -36.28 -17.90
N ARG A 4 -10.02 -36.88 -17.85
CA ARG A 4 -8.84 -36.24 -17.23
C ARG A 4 -8.28 -35.10 -18.09
N LEU A 5 -8.41 -35.18 -19.41
CA LEU A 5 -8.00 -34.11 -20.34
C LEU A 5 -8.92 -32.88 -20.28
N ILE A 6 -10.22 -33.06 -20.03
CA ILE A 6 -11.18 -31.96 -19.89
C ILE A 6 -10.90 -31.15 -18.61
N CYS A 7 -10.54 -31.81 -17.50
CA CYS A 7 -10.13 -31.11 -16.28
C CYS A 7 -8.84 -30.28 -16.48
N ILE A 8 -7.87 -30.78 -17.26
CA ILE A 8 -6.63 -30.04 -17.57
C ILE A 8 -6.92 -28.82 -18.45
N PHE A 9 -7.80 -28.95 -19.46
CA PHE A 9 -8.19 -27.81 -20.29
C PHE A 9 -8.94 -26.73 -19.51
N LEU A 10 -9.85 -27.11 -18.59
CA LEU A 10 -10.53 -26.16 -17.72
C LEU A 10 -9.54 -25.42 -16.82
N THR A 11 -8.53 -26.11 -16.25
CA THR A 11 -7.50 -25.43 -15.45
C THR A 11 -6.63 -24.47 -16.27
N ILE A 12 -6.35 -24.75 -17.54
CA ILE A 12 -5.57 -23.85 -18.41
C ILE A 12 -6.38 -22.61 -18.80
N SER A 13 -7.70 -22.74 -18.98
CA SER A 13 -8.61 -21.60 -19.20
C SER A 13 -8.76 -20.66 -17.99
N PHE A 14 -8.39 -21.11 -16.79
CA PHE A 14 -8.33 -20.24 -15.60
C PHE A 14 -6.95 -19.59 -15.39
N ILE A 15 -5.91 -20.03 -16.11
CA ILE A 15 -4.56 -19.43 -16.04
C ILE A 15 -4.42 -18.23 -17.02
N SER A 16 -5.41 -17.97 -17.87
CA SER A 16 -5.37 -16.86 -18.83
C SER A 16 -5.62 -15.46 -18.26
N ASN A 17 -5.77 -15.30 -16.94
CA ASN A 17 -6.01 -13.99 -16.30
C ASN A 17 -4.85 -13.57 -15.39
N ALA A 18 -3.76 -13.11 -16.00
CA ALA A 18 -2.80 -12.16 -15.40
C ALA A 18 -1.74 -11.67 -16.41
N GLN A 19 -2.00 -11.74 -17.72
CA GLN A 19 -1.03 -11.22 -18.68
C GLN A 19 -1.16 -9.71 -18.76
N ILE A 20 -0.19 -8.99 -18.18
CA ILE A 20 -0.06 -7.54 -18.37
C ILE A 20 -0.05 -7.23 -19.87
N SER A 21 -0.70 -6.14 -20.26
CA SER A 21 -0.68 -5.72 -21.66
C SER A 21 0.75 -5.49 -22.12
N ARG A 22 1.03 -5.74 -23.42
CA ARG A 22 2.37 -5.53 -23.98
C ARG A 22 2.87 -4.11 -23.76
N LYS A 23 1.98 -3.13 -23.95
CA LYS A 23 2.25 -1.71 -23.67
C LYS A 23 2.63 -1.47 -22.21
N LEU A 24 1.95 -2.11 -21.27
CA LEU A 24 2.30 -2.00 -19.85
C LEU A 24 3.65 -2.67 -19.55
N LYS A 25 3.90 -3.85 -20.12
CA LYS A 25 5.17 -4.56 -19.98
C LYS A 25 6.35 -3.69 -20.42
N ASP A 26 6.25 -3.05 -21.58
CA ASP A 26 7.32 -2.20 -22.12
C ASP A 26 7.60 -1.01 -21.18
N LYS A 27 6.56 -0.42 -20.55
CA LYS A 27 6.74 0.64 -19.55
C LYS A 27 7.37 0.15 -18.26
N VAL A 28 6.94 -1.01 -17.77
CA VAL A 28 7.47 -1.65 -16.57
C VAL A 28 8.96 -1.96 -16.74
N GLU A 29 9.37 -2.48 -17.89
CA GLU A 29 10.77 -2.79 -18.19
C GLU A 29 11.68 -1.55 -18.15
N ILE A 30 11.19 -0.41 -18.64
CA ILE A 30 11.91 0.88 -18.55
C ILE A 30 12.12 1.29 -17.09
N ILE A 31 11.07 1.17 -16.27
CA ILE A 31 11.13 1.49 -14.84
C ILE A 31 12.06 0.52 -14.12
N ASP A 32 11.99 -0.78 -14.42
CA ASP A 32 12.85 -1.81 -13.83
C ASP A 32 14.33 -1.50 -14.07
N LYS A 33 14.69 -1.21 -15.31
CA LYS A 33 16.07 -0.86 -15.66
C LYS A 33 16.54 0.40 -14.93
N LYS A 34 15.72 1.47 -14.95
CA LYS A 34 16.07 2.73 -14.29
C LYS A 34 16.17 2.58 -12.78
N PHE A 35 15.27 1.81 -12.17
CA PHE A 35 15.32 1.53 -10.74
C PHE A 35 16.58 0.73 -10.37
N PHE A 36 16.94 -0.28 -11.19
CA PHE A 36 18.16 -1.05 -11.01
C PHE A 36 19.42 -0.17 -11.09
N ASP A 37 19.48 0.75 -12.05
CA ASP A 37 20.60 1.69 -12.16
C ASP A 37 20.69 2.62 -10.94
N ILE A 38 19.54 3.07 -10.42
CA ILE A 38 19.46 3.94 -9.23
C ILE A 38 19.96 3.23 -7.98
N ILE A 39 19.59 1.97 -7.75
CA ILE A 39 20.02 1.23 -6.55
C ILE A 39 21.51 0.86 -6.59
N LEU A 40 22.11 0.75 -7.79
CA LEU A 40 23.54 0.49 -7.94
C LEU A 40 24.41 1.75 -7.82
N GLN A 41 23.85 2.91 -8.13
CA GLN A 41 24.54 4.20 -8.05
C GLN A 41 24.30 4.89 -6.70
N THR A 42 25.05 5.96 -6.44
CA THR A 42 24.76 6.83 -5.29
C THR A 42 23.40 7.47 -5.51
N TYR A 43 22.45 7.17 -4.63
CA TYR A 43 21.10 7.74 -4.59
C TYR A 43 21.08 9.23 -4.96
N ASP A 44 20.26 9.60 -5.95
CA ASP A 44 19.97 10.99 -6.31
C ASP A 44 18.44 11.23 -6.41
N ASN A 45 17.99 12.39 -5.93
CA ASN A 45 16.55 12.72 -5.86
C ASN A 45 15.92 12.87 -7.25
N LYS A 46 16.67 13.37 -8.24
CA LYS A 46 16.16 13.65 -9.59
C LYS A 46 15.81 12.35 -10.31
N SER A 47 16.65 11.33 -10.18
CA SER A 47 16.45 10.03 -10.78
C SER A 47 15.22 9.33 -10.21
N TYR A 48 14.94 9.49 -8.91
CA TYR A 48 13.70 9.00 -8.28
C TYR A 48 12.47 9.78 -8.75
N GLU A 49 12.54 11.11 -8.88
CA GLU A 49 11.44 11.94 -9.41
C GLU A 49 11.04 11.53 -10.84
N GLU A 50 12.04 11.28 -11.70
CA GLU A 50 11.83 10.74 -13.04
C GLU A 50 11.19 9.34 -12.99
N LEU A 51 11.58 8.49 -12.02
CA LEU A 51 10.99 7.16 -11.82
C LEU A 51 9.51 7.26 -11.44
N TYR A 52 9.16 8.18 -10.55
CA TYR A 52 7.78 8.49 -10.19
C TYR A 52 6.97 9.04 -11.37
N THR A 53 7.59 9.88 -12.21
CA THR A 53 6.93 10.42 -13.41
C THR A 53 6.57 9.28 -14.38
N LEU A 54 7.49 8.36 -14.64
CA LEU A 54 7.23 7.17 -15.46
C LEU A 54 6.11 6.31 -14.87
N TYR A 55 6.13 6.10 -13.55
CA TYR A 55 5.11 5.33 -12.87
C TYR A 55 3.73 6.01 -12.90
N SER A 56 3.67 7.35 -12.81
CA SER A 56 2.41 8.11 -12.90
C SER A 56 1.65 7.81 -14.19
N GLU A 57 2.35 7.54 -15.29
CA GLU A 57 1.70 7.11 -16.53
C GLU A 57 1.11 5.69 -16.44
N ILE A 58 1.78 4.79 -15.71
CA ILE A 58 1.27 3.45 -15.45
C ILE A 58 0.01 3.53 -14.60
N SER A 59 0.02 4.26 -13.49
CA SER A 59 -1.14 4.34 -12.58
C SER A 59 -2.40 4.88 -13.27
N LYS A 60 -2.24 5.80 -14.22
CA LYS A 60 -3.30 6.38 -15.04
C LYS A 60 -3.88 5.41 -16.07
N THR A 61 -3.08 4.48 -16.61
CA THR A 61 -3.47 3.66 -17.77
C THR A 61 -3.70 2.18 -17.45
N ALA A 62 -3.09 1.67 -16.38
CA ALA A 62 -3.25 0.28 -15.97
C ALA A 62 -4.63 0.02 -15.36
N THR A 63 -5.19 -1.13 -15.72
CA THR A 63 -6.37 -1.70 -15.08
C THR A 63 -6.06 -2.10 -13.64
N ASN A 64 -7.09 -2.26 -12.81
CA ASN A 64 -6.87 -2.71 -11.44
C ASN A 64 -6.30 -4.16 -11.39
N ASP A 65 -6.60 -5.01 -12.38
CA ASP A 65 -6.01 -6.35 -12.50
C ASP A 65 -4.51 -6.30 -12.79
N GLU A 66 -4.11 -5.42 -13.69
CA GLU A 66 -2.70 -5.16 -13.98
C GLU A 66 -1.98 -4.56 -12.76
N LEU A 67 -2.60 -3.60 -12.07
CA LEU A 67 -2.03 -3.03 -10.85
C LEU A 67 -1.89 -4.09 -9.75
N PHE A 68 -2.87 -4.98 -9.59
CA PHE A 68 -2.79 -6.08 -8.62
C PHE A 68 -1.68 -7.06 -8.97
N TYR A 69 -1.54 -7.42 -10.25
CA TYR A 69 -0.41 -8.24 -10.71
C TYR A 69 0.94 -7.56 -10.42
N LEU A 70 1.08 -6.27 -10.73
CA LEU A 70 2.30 -5.51 -10.48
C LEU A 70 2.60 -5.37 -8.99
N ALA A 71 1.57 -5.18 -8.16
CA ALA A 71 1.67 -5.12 -6.71
C ALA A 71 2.19 -6.42 -6.10
N LEU A 72 2.03 -7.57 -6.76
CA LEU A 72 2.56 -8.87 -6.31
C LEU A 72 3.93 -9.22 -6.95
N ASN A 73 4.14 -8.85 -8.21
CA ASN A 73 5.21 -9.41 -9.04
C ASN A 73 6.30 -8.42 -9.47
N GLY A 74 6.08 -7.10 -9.36
CA GLY A 74 7.03 -6.08 -9.82
C GLY A 74 8.33 -6.05 -9.00
N ASN A 75 9.24 -5.13 -9.33
CA ASN A 75 10.32 -4.77 -8.42
C ASN A 75 9.78 -4.03 -7.18
N THR A 76 10.62 -3.74 -6.19
CA THR A 76 10.21 -3.08 -4.94
C THR A 76 9.47 -1.75 -5.16
N PHE A 77 9.99 -0.89 -6.04
CA PHE A 77 9.36 0.39 -6.37
C PHE A 77 7.99 0.19 -7.05
N ILE A 78 7.89 -0.74 -7.99
CA ILE A 78 6.64 -1.02 -8.70
C ILE A 78 5.61 -1.64 -7.77
N ARG A 79 6.00 -2.60 -6.93
CA ARG A 79 5.10 -3.25 -5.96
C ARG A 79 4.49 -2.23 -5.02
N HIS A 80 5.34 -1.37 -4.44
CA HIS A 80 4.91 -0.27 -3.58
C HIS A 80 3.90 0.60 -4.32
N ASN A 81 4.31 1.24 -5.41
CA ASN A 81 3.46 2.20 -6.08
C ASN A 81 2.15 1.59 -6.65
N ALA A 82 2.17 0.32 -7.05
CA ALA A 82 0.98 -0.39 -7.53
C ALA A 82 -0.02 -0.69 -6.42
N ALA A 83 0.45 -1.11 -5.23
CA ALA A 83 -0.40 -1.28 -4.07
C ALA A 83 -1.09 0.03 -3.69
N PHE A 84 -0.34 1.14 -3.64
CA PHE A 84 -0.90 2.45 -3.33
C PHE A 84 -1.84 2.96 -4.42
N SER A 85 -1.55 2.67 -5.69
CA SER A 85 -2.47 3.00 -6.80
C SER A 85 -3.82 2.27 -6.66
N LEU A 86 -3.83 1.01 -6.22
CA LEU A 86 -5.07 0.28 -5.92
C LEU A 86 -5.81 0.89 -4.74
N LEU A 87 -5.08 1.29 -3.70
CA LEU A 87 -5.64 1.95 -2.52
C LEU A 87 -6.31 3.29 -2.88
N TYR A 88 -5.65 4.13 -3.68
CA TYR A 88 -6.23 5.36 -4.22
C TYR A 88 -7.49 5.10 -5.07
N LYS A 89 -7.51 3.99 -5.82
CA LYS A 89 -8.68 3.55 -6.60
C LYS A 89 -9.75 2.85 -5.77
N LYS A 90 -9.55 2.70 -4.46
CA LYS A 90 -10.45 1.99 -3.52
C LYS A 90 -10.77 0.56 -3.99
N ASP A 91 -9.78 -0.13 -4.56
CA ASP A 91 -9.95 -1.51 -4.97
C ASP A 91 -9.81 -2.46 -3.76
N LYS A 92 -10.81 -3.32 -3.55
CA LYS A 92 -10.88 -4.22 -2.39
C LYS A 92 -9.73 -5.22 -2.31
N ARG A 93 -9.03 -5.49 -3.41
CA ARG A 93 -7.86 -6.37 -3.41
C ARG A 93 -6.68 -5.82 -2.61
N ILE A 94 -6.75 -4.59 -2.10
CA ILE A 94 -5.81 -4.12 -1.10
C ILE A 94 -5.82 -5.01 0.16
N ILE A 95 -6.96 -5.62 0.48
CA ILE A 95 -7.09 -6.60 1.58
C ILE A 95 -6.30 -7.87 1.26
N ASP A 96 -6.39 -8.37 0.02
CA ASP A 96 -5.60 -9.51 -0.44
C ASP A 96 -4.09 -9.21 -0.43
N LEU A 97 -3.70 -7.98 -0.81
CA LEU A 97 -2.31 -7.53 -0.74
C LEU A 97 -1.82 -7.45 0.70
N TYR A 98 -2.61 -6.87 1.61
CA TYR A 98 -2.27 -6.82 3.03
C TYR A 98 -2.08 -8.24 3.58
N LYS A 99 -3.03 -9.14 3.33
CA LYS A 99 -2.92 -10.56 3.70
C LYS A 99 -1.65 -11.22 3.15
N TYR A 100 -1.35 -11.00 1.87
CA TYR A 100 -0.17 -11.54 1.23
C TYR A 100 1.11 -11.05 1.92
N TYR A 101 1.24 -9.74 2.14
CA TYR A 101 2.43 -9.15 2.75
C TYR A 101 2.53 -9.40 4.26
N SER A 102 1.40 -9.63 4.93
CA SER A 102 1.38 -10.11 6.32
C SER A 102 1.96 -11.53 6.44
N LYS A 103 1.67 -12.39 5.46
CA LYS A 103 2.19 -13.77 5.41
C LYS A 103 3.61 -13.86 4.86
N PHE A 104 3.95 -13.00 3.90
CA PHE A 104 5.24 -12.94 3.23
C PHE A 104 5.83 -11.53 3.38
N PRO A 105 6.40 -11.22 4.56
CA PRO A 105 6.90 -9.88 4.84
C PRO A 105 7.89 -9.41 3.78
N MET A 106 7.62 -8.22 3.26
CA MET A 106 8.49 -7.55 2.32
C MET A 106 8.98 -6.26 2.97
N GLN A 107 10.26 -6.25 3.30
CA GLN A 107 10.94 -5.06 3.80
C GLN A 107 11.56 -4.28 2.64
N TYR A 108 11.48 -2.97 2.71
CA TYR A 108 12.09 -2.07 1.74
C TYR A 108 12.54 -0.78 2.39
N GLU A 109 13.49 -0.10 1.76
CA GLU A 109 13.98 1.17 2.24
C GLU A 109 13.24 2.31 1.54
N ILE A 110 12.74 3.26 2.33
CA ILE A 110 12.32 4.57 1.83
C ILE A 110 13.32 5.59 2.33
N LYS A 111 13.86 6.38 1.42
CA LYS A 111 14.65 7.55 1.77
C LYS A 111 13.76 8.78 1.85
N MET A 112 13.60 9.31 3.06
CA MET A 112 12.94 10.58 3.35
C MET A 112 14.01 11.62 3.64
N SER A 113 14.37 12.42 2.64
CA SER A 113 15.46 13.40 2.72
C SER A 113 16.79 12.73 3.11
N CYS A 114 17.33 13.03 4.30
CA CYS A 114 18.59 12.47 4.81
C CYS A 114 18.38 11.17 5.61
N ILE A 115 17.12 10.75 5.82
CA ILE A 115 16.78 9.59 6.65
C ILE A 115 16.46 8.42 5.73
N ILE A 116 17.13 7.29 5.93
CA ILE A 116 16.74 6.01 5.33
C ILE A 116 15.94 5.26 6.40
N ALA A 117 14.68 4.97 6.10
CA ALA A 117 13.80 4.23 6.98
C ALA A 117 13.48 2.88 6.33
N GLN A 118 13.69 1.81 7.09
CA GLN A 118 13.22 0.49 6.72
C GLN A 118 11.70 0.42 6.97
N GLN A 119 10.96 -0.04 5.96
CA GLN A 119 9.52 -0.13 5.96
C GLN A 119 9.08 -1.56 5.66
N ASP A 120 7.97 -1.98 6.24
CA ASP A 120 7.28 -3.22 5.93
C ASP A 120 6.06 -2.91 5.05
N MET A 121 5.87 -3.66 3.96
CA MET A 121 4.81 -3.38 2.99
C MET A 121 3.41 -3.46 3.60
N ALA A 122 3.13 -4.47 4.43
CA ALA A 122 1.82 -4.60 5.08
C ALA A 122 1.58 -3.42 6.04
N LEU A 123 2.57 -3.08 6.85
CA LEU A 123 2.50 -1.93 7.75
C LEU A 123 2.38 -0.59 7.00
N SER A 124 2.99 -0.47 5.82
CA SER A 124 2.88 0.73 4.99
C SER A 124 1.47 0.91 4.43
N ILE A 125 0.85 -0.18 3.96
CA ILE A 125 -0.56 -0.18 3.52
C ILE A 125 -1.47 0.22 4.70
N ARG A 126 -1.32 -0.43 5.86
CA ARG A 126 -2.11 -0.11 7.06
C ARG A 126 -1.89 1.33 7.53
N GLY A 127 -0.64 1.77 7.57
CA GLY A 127 -0.25 3.11 7.99
C GLY A 127 -0.89 4.19 7.13
N TYR A 128 -0.98 3.97 5.82
CA TYR A 128 -1.67 4.88 4.91
C TYR A 128 -3.17 4.95 5.20
N ILE A 129 -3.83 3.80 5.35
CA ILE A 129 -5.27 3.75 5.67
C ILE A 129 -5.57 4.48 6.99
N LEU A 130 -4.76 4.24 8.02
CA LEU A 130 -4.89 4.93 9.31
C LEU A 130 -4.65 6.44 9.19
N ALA A 131 -3.69 6.86 8.35
CA ALA A 131 -3.44 8.26 8.09
C ALA A 131 -4.63 8.93 7.39
N GLU A 132 -5.22 8.29 6.37
CA GLU A 132 -6.42 8.79 5.68
C GLU A 132 -7.61 8.93 6.64
N LEU A 133 -7.84 7.92 7.48
CA LEU A 133 -8.89 7.96 8.51
C LEU A 133 -8.69 9.15 9.46
N ARG A 134 -7.46 9.34 9.97
CA ARG A 134 -7.13 10.44 10.87
C ARG A 134 -7.30 11.80 10.20
N ASN A 135 -6.74 11.98 9.00
CA ASN A 135 -6.78 13.25 8.28
C ASN A 135 -8.22 13.67 7.95
N HIS A 136 -9.08 12.71 7.60
CA HIS A 136 -10.49 12.97 7.36
C HIS A 136 -11.26 13.38 8.64
N GLU A 137 -10.97 12.76 9.78
CA GLU A 137 -11.55 13.19 11.06
C GLU A 137 -11.08 14.60 11.47
N GLU A 138 -9.80 14.91 11.28
CA GLU A 138 -9.27 16.27 11.47
C GLU A 138 -9.98 17.29 10.57
N TYR A 139 -10.16 16.96 9.29
CA TYR A 139 -10.93 17.78 8.35
C TYR A 139 -12.36 18.02 8.84
N LYS A 140 -13.06 16.99 9.35
CA LYS A 140 -14.43 17.15 9.91
C LYS A 140 -14.46 18.05 11.13
N ILE A 141 -13.46 17.98 12.00
CA ILE A 141 -13.39 18.83 13.19
C ILE A 141 -13.18 20.29 12.79
N ILE A 142 -12.28 20.55 11.84
CA ILE A 142 -11.95 21.90 11.38
C ILE A 142 -13.13 22.51 10.61
N SER A 143 -13.71 21.77 9.66
CA SER A 143 -14.84 22.24 8.85
C SER A 143 -16.10 22.56 9.65
N LYS A 144 -16.33 21.87 10.78
CA LYS A 144 -17.45 22.18 11.70
C LYS A 144 -17.24 23.46 12.51
N LYS A 145 -15.99 23.87 12.76
CA LYS A 145 -15.68 24.98 13.68
C LYS A 145 -15.82 26.37 13.04
N SER A 146 -15.78 26.51 11.72
CA SER A 146 -16.23 27.68 10.94
C SER A 146 -15.97 27.49 9.43
N ASN A 147 -16.25 28.50 8.60
CA ASN A 147 -15.81 28.60 7.19
C ASN A 147 -14.27 28.57 6.98
N GLN A 148 -13.48 28.31 8.03
CA GLN A 148 -12.01 28.22 8.04
C GLN A 148 -11.44 26.96 7.36
N SER A 149 -12.23 26.02 6.85
CA SER A 149 -11.66 24.89 6.11
C SER A 149 -10.77 25.35 4.94
N LYS A 150 -11.08 26.49 4.33
CA LYS A 150 -10.28 27.15 3.28
C LYS A 150 -8.96 27.75 3.75
N ASP A 151 -8.78 27.94 5.06
CA ASP A 151 -7.53 28.47 5.64
C ASP A 151 -6.51 27.35 5.89
N PHE A 152 -6.97 26.09 5.97
CA PHE A 152 -6.14 24.91 6.27
C PHE A 152 -6.05 23.93 5.12
N TYR A 153 -7.04 23.92 4.22
CA TYR A 153 -7.12 22.97 3.11
C TYR A 153 -7.32 23.71 1.79
N THR A 154 -6.64 23.21 0.77
CA THR A 154 -6.87 23.62 -0.61
C THR A 154 -8.28 23.23 -1.07
N THR A 155 -8.75 23.86 -2.15
CA THR A 155 -10.05 23.50 -2.75
C THR A 155 -10.08 22.04 -3.22
N GLU A 156 -8.95 21.51 -3.66
CA GLU A 156 -8.82 20.11 -4.07
C GLU A 156 -8.95 19.15 -2.88
N GLU A 157 -8.27 19.44 -1.76
CA GLU A 157 -8.36 18.64 -0.54
C GLU A 157 -9.76 18.67 0.07
N ILE A 158 -10.42 19.83 0.09
CA ILE A 158 -11.82 19.94 0.54
C ILE A 158 -12.70 19.02 -0.31
N ASN A 159 -12.62 19.14 -1.65
CA ASN A 159 -13.39 18.30 -2.57
C ASN A 159 -13.09 16.80 -2.40
N TYR A 160 -11.83 16.46 -2.11
CA TYR A 160 -11.41 15.10 -1.84
C TYR A 160 -12.08 14.55 -0.57
N TYR A 161 -11.94 15.24 0.57
CA TYR A 161 -12.49 14.77 1.85
C TYR A 161 -14.02 14.77 1.89
N GLU A 162 -14.68 15.70 1.20
CA GLU A 162 -16.15 15.71 1.08
C GLU A 162 -16.70 14.50 0.30
N LYS A 163 -15.90 13.96 -0.63
CA LYS A 163 -16.27 12.80 -1.47
C LYS A 163 -15.57 11.51 -1.03
N LEU A 164 -14.82 11.56 0.06
CA LEU A 164 -14.06 10.42 0.54
C LEU A 164 -15.04 9.35 1.02
N ASP A 165 -14.87 8.14 0.49
CA ASP A 165 -15.63 6.99 0.99
C ASP A 165 -14.90 6.45 2.20
N ILE A 166 -15.22 7.01 3.37
CA ILE A 166 -14.54 6.64 4.60
C ILE A 166 -14.84 5.20 5.01
N ASN A 167 -15.97 4.64 4.59
CA ASN A 167 -16.37 3.29 4.96
C ASN A 167 -15.45 2.26 4.31
N PHE A 168 -15.02 2.49 3.07
CA PHE A 168 -14.00 1.65 2.43
C PHE A 168 -12.75 1.48 3.31
N PHE A 169 -12.24 2.57 3.90
CA PHE A 169 -11.04 2.53 4.75
C PHE A 169 -11.31 1.84 6.09
N LYS A 170 -12.49 2.03 6.68
CA LYS A 170 -12.90 1.34 7.91
C LYS A 170 -13.03 -0.16 7.69
N ASP A 171 -13.73 -0.57 6.63
CA ASP A 171 -13.88 -1.97 6.24
C ASP A 171 -12.52 -2.64 6.04
N CYS A 172 -11.55 -1.93 5.45
CA CYS A 172 -10.19 -2.46 5.32
C CYS A 172 -9.51 -2.68 6.68
N ILE A 173 -9.66 -1.77 7.64
CA ILE A 173 -9.07 -1.94 8.98
C ILE A 173 -9.70 -3.13 9.70
N ASP A 174 -11.02 -3.26 9.64
CA ASP A 174 -11.74 -4.39 10.26
C ASP A 174 -11.23 -5.73 9.70
N GLU A 175 -11.04 -5.82 8.38
CA GLU A 175 -10.46 -7.00 7.73
C GLU A 175 -8.99 -7.23 8.10
N PHE A 176 -8.20 -6.15 8.27
CA PHE A 176 -6.80 -6.26 8.66
C PHE A 176 -6.65 -6.80 10.08
N GLU A 177 -7.56 -6.46 10.99
CA GLU A 177 -7.59 -7.01 12.36
C GLU A 177 -7.80 -8.52 12.33
N ILE A 178 -8.77 -9.00 11.54
CA ILE A 178 -9.02 -10.44 11.35
C ILE A 178 -7.78 -11.14 10.75
N ILE A 179 -7.12 -10.52 9.77
CA ILE A 179 -5.92 -11.04 9.15
C ILE A 179 -4.77 -11.13 10.16
N ASP A 180 -4.54 -10.10 10.95
CA ASP A 180 -3.47 -10.09 11.93
C ASP A 180 -3.67 -11.18 13.00
N GLU A 181 -4.91 -11.36 13.46
CA GLU A 181 -5.29 -12.44 14.39
C GLU A 181 -5.00 -13.82 13.82
N THR A 182 -5.19 -13.99 12.52
CA THR A 182 -5.04 -15.28 11.84
C THR A 182 -3.59 -15.58 11.46
N TYR A 183 -2.83 -14.59 10.99
CA TYR A 183 -1.54 -14.82 10.32
C TYR A 183 -0.33 -14.29 11.08
N ILE A 184 -0.51 -13.38 12.04
CA ILE A 184 0.60 -12.80 12.81
C ILE A 184 0.27 -12.66 14.31
N PRO A 185 -0.15 -13.75 15.00
CA PRO A 185 -0.54 -13.68 16.41
C PRO A 185 0.61 -13.21 17.32
N GLU A 186 1.86 -13.52 16.98
CA GLU A 186 3.05 -13.07 17.70
C GLU A 186 3.21 -11.55 17.69
N ARG A 187 2.84 -10.87 16.59
CA ARG A 187 2.87 -9.41 16.48
C ARG A 187 1.78 -8.78 17.33
N LEU A 188 0.60 -9.42 17.42
CA LEU A 188 -0.47 -8.97 18.31
C LEU A 188 -0.10 -9.09 19.78
N GLU A 189 0.61 -10.15 20.17
CA GLU A 189 1.13 -10.28 21.53
C GLU A 189 2.12 -9.15 21.87
N ILE A 190 3.03 -8.84 20.95
CA ILE A 190 3.94 -7.69 21.09
C ILE A 190 3.17 -6.37 21.18
N TYR A 191 2.15 -6.15 20.36
CA TYR A 191 1.33 -4.92 20.43
C TYR A 191 0.55 -4.82 21.73
N LYS A 192 0.01 -5.93 22.24
CA LYS A 192 -0.63 -5.97 23.54
C LYS A 192 0.34 -5.60 24.65
N ILE A 193 1.54 -6.19 24.64
CA ILE A 193 2.62 -5.83 25.59
C ILE A 193 2.95 -4.34 25.46
N ILE A 194 3.16 -3.82 24.24
CA ILE A 194 3.46 -2.41 24.02
C ILE A 194 2.35 -1.52 24.58
N ASN A 195 1.07 -1.81 24.28
CA ASN A 195 -0.07 -1.01 24.73
C ASN A 195 -0.23 -1.04 26.25
N GLU A 196 -0.07 -2.19 26.89
CA GLU A 196 -0.10 -2.32 28.36
C GLU A 196 1.02 -1.50 29.04
N ASN A 197 2.13 -1.33 28.33
CA ASN A 197 3.33 -0.63 28.80
C ASN A 197 3.43 0.82 28.28
N TRP A 198 2.54 1.27 27.39
CA TRP A 198 2.54 2.63 26.87
C TRP A 198 1.78 3.56 27.81
N LYS A 199 2.52 4.35 28.60
CA LYS A 199 1.97 5.26 29.61
C LYS A 199 2.66 6.62 29.52
N ASP A 200 1.87 7.68 29.70
CA ASP A 200 2.36 9.07 29.65
C ASP A 200 3.10 9.41 28.34
N GLY A 201 2.63 8.87 27.22
CA GLY A 201 3.19 9.14 25.89
C GLY A 201 4.53 8.45 25.58
N LYS A 202 4.95 7.48 26.39
CA LYS A 202 6.18 6.70 26.15
C LYS A 202 6.00 5.23 26.54
N LEU A 203 6.79 4.36 25.91
CA LEU A 203 6.88 2.96 26.30
C LEU A 203 7.67 2.82 27.60
N GLN A 204 7.02 2.28 28.64
CA GLN A 204 7.64 1.99 29.93
C GLN A 204 8.01 0.50 29.96
N PHE A 205 9.28 0.17 29.88
CA PHE A 205 9.68 -1.22 30.06
C PHE A 205 9.47 -1.62 31.53
N PRO A 206 8.94 -2.83 31.81
CA PRO A 206 8.91 -3.31 33.18
C PRO A 206 10.34 -3.32 33.72
N ASN A 207 10.56 -2.65 34.85
CA ASN A 207 11.83 -2.63 35.59
C ASN A 207 12.10 -4.02 36.17
N ASN A 208 12.46 -4.98 35.31
CA ASN A 208 12.93 -6.30 35.72
C ASN A 208 14.29 -6.56 35.07
N TYR A 209 15.29 -5.84 35.57
CA TYR A 209 16.71 -6.23 35.55
C TYR A 209 17.31 -5.92 36.92
#